data_AF-A0A8B6DZQ8-F1
#
_entry.id   AF-A0A8B6DZQ8-F1
#
_cell.length_a   1.000
_cell.length_b   1.000
_cell.length_c   1.000
_cell.angle_alpha   90.00
_cell.angle_beta   90.00
_cell.angle_gamma   90.00
#
_symmetry.space_group_name_H-M   'P 1'
#
loop_
_entity.id
_entity.type
_entity.pdbx_description
1 polymer ?
#
loop_
_entity_poly.entity_id
_entity_poly.type
_entity_poly.pdbx_seq_one_letter_code
_entity_poly.pdbx_strand_id
1 'polypeptide(L)'
;MRLSLVFLFLVTFAITKGDYFRLLEKLESKLDDNSEKLQEILSRLPNGKPGVHVLQEVAKGKASRQSLQYLHFRSGYANDGNLNTFSITHTNGDLSPYWEVDLGHDFKIRQVEIFVRKDCCGHRIRQLNITAGSSHNQMTKCNFYKGPARTGDHLVFECSPIINGRYVRIQKMNHASNLALLEVKK
;
A
#
# COMPACT_ATOMS: atom_id res chain seq x y z
N MET A 1 -52.50 29.84 -8.12
CA MET A 1 -51.82 28.53 -8.24
C MET A 1 -50.33 28.77 -8.44
N ARG A 2 -49.55 28.92 -7.35
CA ARG A 2 -48.10 29.12 -7.41
C ARG A 2 -47.42 27.85 -6.92
N LEU A 3 -47.09 26.94 -7.84
CA LEU A 3 -46.16 25.84 -7.58
C LEU A 3 -44.77 26.47 -7.39
N SER A 4 -44.23 26.37 -6.18
CA SER A 4 -42.93 26.93 -5.83
C SER A 4 -41.80 26.13 -6.48
N LEU A 5 -40.83 26.83 -7.10
CA LEU A 5 -39.62 26.27 -7.75
C LEU A 5 -38.80 25.31 -6.86
N VAL A 6 -39.05 25.30 -5.56
CA VAL A 6 -38.41 24.41 -4.57
C VAL A 6 -38.78 22.93 -4.79
N PHE A 7 -39.95 22.63 -5.35
CA PHE A 7 -40.37 21.24 -5.59
C PHE A 7 -39.70 20.60 -6.81
N LEU A 8 -39.32 21.39 -7.82
CA LEU A 8 -38.64 20.87 -9.02
C LEU A 8 -37.15 20.56 -8.74
N PHE A 9 -36.53 21.27 -7.79
CA PHE A 9 -35.15 21.02 -7.36
C PHE A 9 -35.00 19.80 -6.44
N LEU A 10 -36.00 19.50 -5.61
CA LEU A 10 -35.97 18.30 -4.76
C LEU A 10 -36.22 17.01 -5.56
N VAL A 11 -37.04 17.09 -6.62
CA VAL A 11 -37.32 15.95 -7.49
C VAL A 11 -36.10 15.59 -8.35
N THR A 12 -35.33 16.56 -8.86
CA THR A 12 -34.08 16.27 -9.58
C THR A 12 -32.94 15.79 -8.66
N PHE A 13 -32.87 16.26 -7.41
CA PHE A 13 -31.87 15.80 -6.44
C PHE A 13 -32.18 14.41 -5.86
N ALA A 14 -33.46 14.03 -5.78
CA ALA A 14 -33.91 12.69 -5.34
C ALA A 14 -33.78 11.63 -6.45
N ILE A 15 -34.08 11.99 -7.71
CA ILE A 15 -33.96 11.06 -8.86
C ILE A 15 -32.49 10.70 -9.11
N THR A 16 -31.59 11.68 -9.09
CA THR A 16 -30.15 11.44 -9.31
C THR A 16 -29.53 10.58 -8.19
N LYS A 17 -29.78 10.88 -6.91
CA LYS A 17 -29.26 10.06 -5.80
C LYS A 17 -29.84 8.63 -5.77
N GLY A 18 -31.12 8.44 -6.09
CA GLY A 18 -31.74 7.12 -6.10
C GLY A 18 -31.15 6.20 -7.18
N ASP A 19 -30.91 6.76 -8.37
CA ASP A 19 -30.30 6.01 -9.48
C ASP A 19 -28.81 5.71 -9.22
N TYR A 20 -28.04 6.68 -8.68
CA TYR A 20 -26.66 6.44 -8.26
C TYR A 20 -26.56 5.41 -7.13
N PHE A 21 -27.45 5.47 -6.13
CA PHE A 21 -27.46 4.53 -5.01
C PHE A 21 -27.76 3.10 -5.47
N ARG A 22 -28.76 2.94 -6.35
CA ARG A 22 -29.08 1.63 -6.98
C ARG A 22 -27.95 1.12 -7.86
N LEU A 23 -27.20 2.01 -8.53
CA LEU A 23 -26.00 1.64 -9.29
C LEU A 23 -24.88 1.18 -8.37
N LEU A 24 -24.67 1.85 -7.23
CA LEU A 24 -23.68 1.47 -6.23
C LEU A 24 -24.00 0.13 -5.59
N GLU A 25 -25.24 -0.12 -5.15
CA GLU A 25 -25.65 -1.42 -4.61
C GLU A 25 -25.48 -2.55 -5.64
N LYS A 26 -25.79 -2.30 -6.91
CA LYS A 26 -25.56 -3.25 -8.00
C LYS A 26 -24.06 -3.52 -8.25
N LEU A 27 -23.21 -2.52 -8.06
CA LEU A 27 -21.76 -2.66 -8.20
C LEU A 27 -21.18 -3.42 -7.01
N GLU A 28 -21.59 -3.09 -5.78
CA GLU A 28 -21.20 -3.78 -4.55
C GLU A 28 -21.62 -5.25 -4.60
N SER A 29 -22.87 -5.54 -4.96
CA SER A 29 -23.35 -6.92 -5.15
C SER A 29 -22.58 -7.69 -6.22
N LYS A 30 -22.18 -7.04 -7.33
CA LYS A 30 -21.33 -7.67 -8.35
C LYS A 30 -19.91 -7.91 -7.86
N LEU A 31 -19.38 -7.02 -7.02
CA LEU A 31 -18.06 -7.18 -6.38
C LEU A 31 -18.08 -8.37 -5.42
N ASP A 32 -19.15 -8.53 -4.63
CA ASP A 32 -19.33 -9.65 -3.72
C ASP A 32 -19.49 -10.98 -4.47
N ASP A 33 -20.34 -11.04 -5.50
CA ASP A 33 -20.51 -12.22 -6.36
C ASP A 33 -19.20 -12.60 -7.08
N ASN A 34 -18.42 -11.63 -7.54
CA ASN A 34 -17.10 -11.87 -8.13
C ASN A 34 -16.11 -12.41 -7.08
N SER A 35 -16.18 -11.91 -5.85
CA SER A 35 -15.34 -12.39 -4.74
C SER A 35 -15.66 -13.84 -4.39
N GLU A 36 -16.94 -14.19 -4.25
CA GLU A 36 -17.38 -15.55 -3.96
C GLU A 36 -17.03 -16.53 -5.08
N LYS A 37 -17.22 -16.14 -6.35
CA LYS A 37 -16.79 -16.95 -7.51
C LYS A 37 -15.29 -17.19 -7.53
N LEU A 38 -14.49 -16.19 -7.16
CA LEU A 38 -13.04 -16.37 -7.03
C LEU A 38 -12.70 -17.37 -5.93
N GLN A 39 -13.35 -17.29 -4.77
CA GLN A 39 -13.15 -18.27 -3.68
C GLN A 39 -13.59 -19.67 -4.09
N GLU A 40 -14.70 -19.81 -4.82
CA GLU A 40 -15.19 -21.09 -5.34
C GLU A 40 -14.22 -21.69 -6.36
N ILE A 41 -13.71 -20.90 -7.31
CA ILE A 41 -12.71 -21.33 -8.28
C ILE A 41 -11.44 -21.80 -7.57
N LEU A 42 -10.97 -21.03 -6.57
CA LEU A 42 -9.80 -21.39 -5.77
C LEU A 42 -10.00 -22.69 -4.99
N SER A 43 -11.22 -22.95 -4.49
CA SER A 43 -11.57 -24.18 -3.75
C SER A 43 -11.57 -25.45 -4.62
N ARG A 44 -11.73 -25.29 -5.94
CA ARG A 44 -11.78 -26.40 -6.92
C ARG A 44 -10.43 -26.69 -7.57
N LEU A 45 -9.39 -25.91 -7.27
CA LEU A 45 -8.05 -26.18 -7.77
C LEU A 45 -7.51 -27.46 -7.10
N PRO A 46 -6.98 -28.43 -7.87
CA PRO A 46 -6.46 -29.66 -7.31
C PRO A 46 -5.25 -29.37 -6.41
N ASN A 47 -5.32 -29.84 -5.17
CA ASN A 47 -4.22 -29.83 -4.20
C ASN A 47 -3.05 -30.67 -4.74
N GLY A 48 -2.16 -30.06 -5.54
CA GLY A 48 -1.08 -30.79 -6.19
C GLY A 48 -0.29 -30.05 -7.27
N LYS A 49 -0.61 -28.79 -7.60
CA LYS A 49 0.32 -27.92 -8.35
C LYS A 49 1.21 -27.15 -7.36
N PRO A 50 2.54 -27.08 -7.56
CA PRO A 50 3.36 -26.20 -6.75
C PRO A 50 2.96 -24.75 -7.02
N GLY A 51 2.43 -24.08 -6.00
CA GLY A 51 2.65 -22.64 -5.82
C GLY A 51 1.60 -21.65 -6.30
N VAL A 52 0.29 -21.90 -6.17
CA VAL A 52 -0.64 -20.75 -5.99
C VAL A 52 -0.61 -20.36 -4.52
N HIS A 53 0.45 -19.65 -4.11
CA HIS A 53 0.48 -19.01 -2.80
C HIS A 53 -0.27 -17.69 -2.93
N VAL A 54 -1.50 -17.64 -2.42
CA VAL A 54 -2.19 -16.36 -2.23
C VAL A 54 -1.35 -15.54 -1.25
N LEU A 55 -0.75 -14.45 -1.73
CA LEU A 55 -0.03 -13.52 -0.86
C LEU A 55 -1.05 -12.79 0.01
N GLN A 56 -0.85 -12.88 1.32
CA GLN A 56 -1.65 -12.16 2.29
C GLN A 56 -0.97 -10.84 2.61
N GLU A 57 -1.69 -9.74 2.40
CA GLU A 57 -1.26 -8.42 2.84
C GLU A 57 -1.38 -8.33 4.37
N VAL A 58 -0.28 -7.98 5.05
CA VAL A 58 -0.23 -7.93 6.54
C VAL A 58 0.39 -6.66 7.12
N ALA A 59 0.88 -5.74 6.29
CA ALA A 59 1.41 -4.45 6.73
C ALA A 59 0.28 -3.42 6.99
N LYS A 60 -0.88 -3.58 6.36
CA LYS A 60 -2.03 -2.68 6.51
C LYS A 60 -2.41 -2.47 8.00
N GLY A 61 -2.48 -1.20 8.41
CA GLY A 61 -2.86 -0.75 9.74
C GLY A 61 -1.85 -1.04 10.84
N LYS A 62 -0.68 -1.60 10.51
CA LYS A 62 0.35 -1.95 11.49
C LYS A 62 1.13 -0.74 11.97
N ALA A 63 1.74 -0.88 13.14
CA ALA A 63 2.60 0.15 13.69
C ALA A 63 3.79 0.39 12.75
N SER A 64 4.02 1.63 12.37
CA SER A 64 5.13 2.00 11.48
C SER A 64 5.84 3.23 12.02
N ARG A 65 7.12 3.34 11.68
CA ARG A 65 7.97 4.48 12.01
C ARG A 65 8.80 4.89 10.82
N GLN A 66 9.26 6.12 10.85
CA GLN A 66 10.17 6.66 9.87
C GLN A 66 11.27 7.43 10.56
N SER A 67 12.40 7.56 9.89
CA SER A 67 13.59 8.12 10.50
C SER A 67 13.41 9.57 10.96
N LEU A 68 12.77 10.39 10.13
CA LEU A 68 12.31 11.74 10.49
C LEU A 68 10.96 12.02 9.82
N GLN A 69 10.05 12.62 10.57
CA GLN A 69 8.76 13.04 10.04
C GLN A 69 8.85 14.42 9.39
N TYR A 70 8.37 14.53 8.14
CA TYR A 70 8.14 15.83 7.52
C TYR A 70 6.73 16.34 7.85
N LEU A 71 6.62 17.50 8.51
CA LEU A 71 5.33 18.15 8.80
C LEU A 71 4.30 17.16 9.37
N HIS A 72 3.17 16.97 8.68
CA HIS A 72 2.07 16.07 9.07
C HIS A 72 2.09 14.71 8.34
N PHE A 73 3.12 14.41 7.54
CA PHE A 73 3.21 13.15 6.78
C PHE A 73 3.67 12.00 7.69
N ARG A 74 2.73 11.38 8.41
CA ARG A 74 2.97 10.30 9.36
C ARG A 74 3.37 9.00 8.66
N SER A 75 4.19 8.19 9.33
CA SER A 75 4.60 6.85 8.86
C SER A 75 3.41 5.95 8.50
N GLY A 76 2.32 6.02 9.28
CA GLY A 76 1.11 5.22 9.08
C GLY A 76 0.42 5.42 7.72
N TYR A 77 0.68 6.54 7.02
CA TYR A 77 0.09 6.79 5.71
C TYR A 77 0.63 5.89 4.61
N ALA A 78 1.79 5.26 4.80
CA ALA A 78 2.32 4.32 3.82
C ALA A 78 1.84 2.88 4.07
N ASN A 79 0.91 2.65 4.99
CA ASN A 79 0.33 1.34 5.22
C ASN A 79 -1.11 1.42 5.75
N ASP A 80 -1.88 2.43 5.35
CA ASP A 80 -3.28 2.60 5.79
C ASP A 80 -4.30 1.99 4.82
N GLY A 81 -3.85 1.50 3.66
CA GLY A 81 -4.69 0.96 2.60
C GLY A 81 -5.30 2.02 1.68
N ASN A 82 -4.93 3.29 1.80
CA ASN A 82 -5.42 4.38 0.98
C ASN A 82 -4.31 4.89 0.02
N LEU A 83 -4.44 4.56 -1.26
CA LEU A 83 -3.49 4.99 -2.30
C LEU A 83 -3.55 6.50 -2.66
N ASN A 84 -4.09 7.34 -1.78
CA ASN A 84 -4.12 8.80 -1.90
C ASN A 84 -3.40 9.48 -0.72
N THR A 85 -3.10 8.76 0.35
CA THR A 85 -2.23 9.20 1.43
C THR A 85 -0.79 8.73 1.12
N PHE A 86 0.19 9.42 1.68
CA PHE A 86 1.59 9.03 1.54
C PHE A 86 2.39 9.46 2.77
N SER A 87 3.41 8.66 3.09
CA SER A 87 4.42 9.03 4.08
C SER A 87 5.60 9.72 3.41
N ILE A 88 6.21 10.69 4.09
CA ILE A 88 7.45 11.33 3.65
C ILE A 88 8.43 11.40 4.81
N THR A 89 9.61 10.86 4.57
CA THR A 89 10.79 11.13 5.38
C THR A 89 11.50 12.36 4.83
N HIS A 90 11.94 13.26 5.72
CA HIS A 90 12.75 14.41 5.32
C HIS A 90 14.18 14.25 5.78
N THR A 91 15.13 14.65 4.94
CA THR A 91 16.52 14.81 5.38
C THR A 91 16.70 16.21 5.93
N ASN A 92 16.64 16.36 7.25
CA ASN A 92 17.13 17.56 7.93
C ASN A 92 18.19 17.15 8.98
N GLY A 93 19.18 16.37 8.52
CA GLY A 93 20.26 15.82 9.34
C GLY A 93 20.44 14.30 9.24
N ASP A 94 19.41 13.57 8.77
CA ASP A 94 19.47 12.11 8.71
C ASP A 94 20.07 11.60 7.38
N LEU A 95 21.17 10.88 7.50
CA LEU A 95 21.82 10.17 6.40
C LEU A 95 21.11 8.84 6.19
N SER A 96 20.68 8.55 4.96
CA SER A 96 20.04 7.27 4.61
C SER A 96 18.66 7.07 5.25
N PRO A 97 17.68 7.95 4.93
CA PRO A 97 16.38 7.91 5.60
C PRO A 97 15.63 6.60 5.33
N TYR A 98 14.80 6.20 6.30
CA TYR A 98 14.06 4.94 6.25
C TYR A 98 12.61 5.09 6.66
N TRP A 99 11.78 4.20 6.14
CA TRP A 99 10.48 3.84 6.68
C TRP A 99 10.50 2.37 7.08
N GLU A 100 9.88 2.03 8.20
CA GLU A 100 9.83 0.68 8.74
C GLU A 100 8.45 0.37 9.33
N VAL A 101 7.95 -0.84 9.07
CA VAL A 101 6.72 -1.37 9.67
C VAL A 101 7.03 -2.54 10.60
N ASP A 102 6.32 -2.58 11.73
CA ASP A 102 6.26 -3.70 12.67
C ASP A 102 4.97 -4.50 12.42
N LEU A 103 5.09 -5.69 11.84
CA LEU A 103 3.95 -6.55 11.50
C LEU A 103 3.26 -7.16 12.75
N GLY A 104 3.88 -7.06 13.92
CA GLY A 104 3.41 -7.54 15.23
C GLY A 104 3.86 -8.95 15.58
N HIS A 105 4.19 -9.78 14.59
CA HIS A 105 4.78 -11.11 14.74
C HIS A 105 5.57 -11.48 13.48
N ASP A 106 6.35 -12.57 13.54
CA ASP A 106 7.12 -13.03 12.40
C ASP A 106 6.21 -13.61 11.31
N PHE A 107 6.43 -13.15 10.07
CA PHE A 107 5.80 -13.67 8.87
C PHE A 107 6.83 -14.21 7.89
N LYS A 108 6.40 -15.15 7.06
CA LYS A 108 7.09 -15.47 5.81
C LYS A 108 6.88 -14.33 4.81
N ILE A 109 7.86 -13.45 4.71
CA ILE A 109 7.92 -12.32 3.79
C ILE A 109 8.46 -12.83 2.47
N ARG A 110 7.57 -12.91 1.49
CA ARG A 110 7.86 -13.40 0.14
C ARG A 110 8.03 -12.23 -0.82
N GLN A 111 7.23 -11.20 -0.65
CA GLN A 111 7.20 -10.06 -1.54
C GLN A 111 7.26 -8.77 -0.70
N VAL A 112 7.59 -7.66 -1.32
CA VAL A 112 7.36 -6.32 -0.81
C VAL A 112 6.87 -5.49 -1.99
N GLU A 113 5.72 -4.85 -1.86
CA GLU A 113 5.24 -3.91 -2.88
C GLU A 113 5.36 -2.48 -2.36
N ILE A 114 5.74 -1.57 -3.24
CA ILE A 114 5.86 -0.14 -2.96
C ILE A 114 5.08 0.61 -4.02
N PHE A 115 4.09 1.38 -3.59
CA PHE A 115 3.38 2.33 -4.43
C PHE A 115 4.08 3.68 -4.33
N VAL A 116 4.44 4.24 -5.48
CA VAL A 116 5.07 5.55 -5.59
C VAL A 116 3.99 6.63 -5.71
N ARG A 117 4.25 7.81 -5.15
CA ARG A 117 3.37 8.97 -5.26
C ARG A 117 2.89 9.21 -6.69
N LYS A 118 1.60 9.52 -6.85
CA LYS A 118 0.95 9.72 -8.15
C LYS A 118 1.04 11.15 -8.69
N ASP A 119 1.30 12.12 -7.81
CA ASP A 119 1.23 13.54 -8.12
C ASP A 119 2.59 14.15 -8.50
N CYS A 120 3.69 13.65 -7.94
CA CYS A 120 5.03 14.06 -8.34
C CYS A 120 6.13 13.10 -7.84
N CYS A 121 7.36 13.47 -8.19
CA CYS A 121 8.52 13.17 -7.37
C CYS A 121 8.97 11.70 -7.33
N GLY A 122 8.51 10.86 -8.27
CA GLY A 122 8.97 9.47 -8.39
C GLY A 122 10.50 9.35 -8.52
N HIS A 123 11.16 10.35 -9.13
CA HIS A 123 12.62 10.40 -9.25
C HIS A 123 13.38 10.36 -7.91
N ARG A 124 12.71 10.67 -6.78
CA ARG A 124 13.29 10.56 -5.44
C ARG A 124 13.37 9.10 -4.96
N ILE A 125 12.56 8.21 -5.51
CA ILE A 125 12.57 6.76 -5.23
C ILE A 125 13.66 6.11 -6.05
N ARG A 126 14.83 5.96 -5.43
CA ARG A 126 16.05 5.38 -6.02
C ARG A 126 16.99 4.94 -4.91
N GLN A 127 17.83 3.96 -5.21
CA GLN A 127 18.83 3.40 -4.30
C GLN A 127 18.23 2.96 -2.97
N LEU A 128 17.17 2.16 -3.05
CA LEU A 128 16.49 1.61 -1.87
C LEU A 128 17.06 0.24 -1.54
N ASN A 129 17.45 0.08 -0.28
CA ASN A 129 17.68 -1.22 0.33
C ASN A 129 16.39 -1.66 1.02
N ILE A 130 15.90 -2.84 0.64
CA ILE A 130 14.68 -3.44 1.18
C ILE A 130 15.13 -4.59 2.04
N THR A 131 14.86 -4.50 3.34
CA THR A 131 15.30 -5.49 4.31
C THR A 131 14.12 -5.94 5.16
N ALA A 132 14.23 -7.16 5.69
CA ALA A 132 13.25 -7.73 6.60
C ALA A 132 13.93 -8.60 7.67
N GLY A 133 13.32 -8.74 8.84
CA GLY A 133 13.89 -9.57 9.89
C GLY A 133 13.09 -9.58 11.19
N SER A 134 13.45 -10.45 12.12
CA SER A 134 12.76 -10.61 13.41
C SER A 134 13.05 -9.49 14.42
N SER A 135 14.09 -8.67 14.19
CA SER A 135 14.40 -7.50 15.04
C SER A 135 15.06 -6.37 14.25
N HIS A 136 15.04 -5.16 14.80
CA HIS A 136 15.61 -3.95 14.18
C HIS A 136 17.11 -4.04 13.84
N ASN A 137 17.84 -4.90 14.54
CA ASN A 137 19.29 -5.09 14.40
C ASN A 137 19.66 -6.35 13.60
N GLN A 138 18.69 -7.22 13.31
CA GLN A 138 18.88 -8.47 12.58
C GLN A 138 18.00 -8.46 11.34
N MET A 139 18.37 -7.62 10.37
CA MET A 139 17.64 -7.43 9.12
C MET A 139 18.40 -8.12 7.99
N THR A 140 17.73 -9.01 7.26
CA THR A 140 18.23 -9.66 6.06
C THR A 140 17.80 -8.85 4.84
N LYS A 141 18.68 -8.78 3.84
CA LYS A 141 18.36 -8.13 2.57
C LYS A 141 17.33 -8.95 1.80
N CYS A 142 16.17 -8.34 1.53
CA CYS A 142 15.18 -8.87 0.61
C CYS A 142 15.55 -8.49 -0.82
N ASN A 143 15.74 -7.20 -1.09
CA ASN A 143 15.99 -6.71 -2.44
C ASN A 143 16.72 -5.36 -2.43
N PHE A 144 17.21 -4.93 -3.60
CA PHE A 144 17.76 -3.60 -3.80
C PHE A 144 17.23 -2.97 -5.08
N TYR A 145 16.68 -1.77 -4.95
CA TYR A 145 16.16 -1.01 -6.07
C TYR A 145 17.10 0.14 -6.43
N LYS A 146 17.73 0.04 -7.61
CA LYS A 146 18.62 1.11 -8.11
C LYS A 146 17.85 2.40 -8.43
N GLY A 147 16.67 2.28 -9.03
CA GLY A 147 15.86 3.41 -9.51
C GLY A 147 16.52 4.23 -10.63
N PRO A 148 15.99 5.43 -10.93
CA PRO A 148 14.81 6.04 -10.31
C PRO A 148 13.47 5.44 -10.78
N ALA A 149 12.45 5.54 -9.93
CA ALA A 149 11.08 5.25 -10.30
C ALA A 149 10.44 6.43 -11.06
N ARG A 150 9.35 6.15 -11.77
CA ARG A 150 8.44 7.15 -12.29
C ARG A 150 7.35 7.47 -11.26
N THR A 151 6.78 8.65 -11.38
CA THR A 151 5.62 9.06 -10.58
C THR A 151 4.47 8.09 -10.87
N GLY A 152 3.86 7.54 -9.82
CA GLY A 152 2.75 6.59 -9.90
C GLY A 152 3.15 5.13 -10.09
N ASP A 153 4.44 4.80 -10.13
CA ASP A 153 4.90 3.41 -10.26
C ASP A 153 4.39 2.53 -9.12
N HIS A 154 4.09 1.28 -9.47
CA HIS A 154 3.90 0.18 -8.54
C HIS A 154 5.08 -0.76 -8.67
N LEU A 155 5.93 -0.79 -7.65
CA LEU A 155 7.16 -1.57 -7.62
C LEU A 155 6.91 -2.84 -6.80
N VAL A 156 7.25 -4.00 -7.35
CA VAL A 156 7.08 -5.31 -6.70
C VAL A 156 8.44 -5.97 -6.57
N PHE A 157 8.77 -6.42 -5.35
CA PHE A 157 10.06 -6.99 -5.01
C PHE A 157 9.88 -8.37 -4.38
N GLU A 158 10.30 -9.42 -5.07
CA GLU A 158 10.41 -10.75 -4.49
C GLU A 158 11.62 -10.83 -3.56
N CYS A 159 11.45 -11.48 -2.41
CA CYS A 159 12.51 -11.82 -1.47
C CYS A 159 12.95 -13.27 -1.73
N SER A 160 14.21 -13.43 -2.13
CA SER A 160 14.82 -14.75 -2.33
C SER A 160 16.17 -14.83 -1.59
N PRO A 161 16.31 -15.69 -0.57
CA PRO A 161 15.29 -16.62 -0.05
C PRO A 161 14.11 -15.91 0.65
N ILE A 162 13.01 -16.64 0.87
CA ILE A 162 11.89 -16.18 1.69
C ILE A 162 12.41 -15.84 3.09
N ILE A 163 12.08 -14.65 3.59
CA ILE A 163 12.57 -14.18 4.88
C ILE A 163 11.49 -14.44 5.93
N ASN A 164 11.86 -15.05 7.07
CA ASN A 164 10.99 -15.04 8.25
C ASN A 164 11.29 -13.79 9.06
N GLY A 165 10.33 -12.88 9.25
CA GLY A 165 10.57 -11.64 9.97
C GLY A 165 9.31 -10.87 10.34
N ARG A 166 9.45 -10.04 11.37
CA ARG A 166 8.42 -9.15 11.93
C ARG A 166 8.53 -7.72 11.42
N TYR A 167 9.72 -7.28 11.04
CA TYR A 167 9.97 -5.93 10.56
C TYR A 167 10.29 -5.92 9.08
N VAL A 168 9.77 -4.94 8.36
CA VAL A 168 10.16 -4.62 6.97
C VAL A 168 10.61 -3.18 6.93
N ARG A 169 11.81 -2.93 6.39
CA ARG A 169 12.40 -1.59 6.27
C ARG A 169 12.73 -1.26 4.82
N ILE A 170 12.28 -0.09 4.38
CA ILE A 170 12.68 0.54 3.13
C ILE A 170 13.61 1.68 3.47
N GLN A 171 14.89 1.53 3.14
CA GLN A 171 15.92 2.52 3.48
C GLN A 171 16.62 3.02 2.21
N LYS A 172 16.77 4.33 2.09
CA LYS A 172 17.60 4.91 1.03
C LYS A 172 19.07 4.77 1.41
N MET A 173 19.93 4.29 0.52
CA MET A 173 21.37 4.12 0.82
C MET A 173 22.16 5.38 0.50
N ASN A 174 23.05 5.82 1.40
CA ASN A 174 24.14 6.79 1.12
C ASN A 174 23.72 8.10 0.41
N HIS A 175 22.48 8.56 0.63
CA HIS A 175 21.98 9.81 0.07
C HIS A 175 21.20 10.60 1.12
N ALA A 176 21.57 11.86 1.33
CA ALA A 176 20.75 12.83 2.03
C ALA A 176 19.65 13.31 1.06
N SER A 177 18.54 12.58 0.98
CA SER A 177 17.39 12.95 0.15
C SER A 177 16.11 12.29 0.66
N ASN A 178 14.98 12.99 0.53
CA ASN A 178 13.68 12.55 1.03
C ASN A 178 13.23 11.20 0.43
N LEU A 179 12.66 10.31 1.25
CA LEU A 179 11.96 9.09 0.83
C LEU A 179 10.45 9.34 0.96
N ALA A 180 9.69 9.16 -0.13
CA ALA A 180 8.25 9.37 -0.13
C ALA A 180 7.52 8.14 -0.68
N LEU A 181 6.74 7.47 0.16
CA LEU A 181 6.05 6.23 -0.18
C LEU A 181 4.54 6.45 -0.10
N LEU A 182 3.80 6.01 -1.11
CA LEU A 182 2.34 6.07 -1.12
C LEU A 182 1.77 4.96 -0.25
N GLU A 183 2.19 3.72 -0.48
CA GLU A 183 1.73 2.54 0.25
C GLU A 183 2.79 1.44 0.16
N VAL A 184 2.93 0.61 1.20
CA VAL A 184 3.85 -0.53 1.26
C VAL A 184 3.09 -1.78 1.69
N LYS A 185 3.25 -2.84 0.91
CA LYS A 185 2.65 -4.17 1.10
C LYS A 185 3.73 -5.25 1.16
N LYS A 186 3.39 -6.50 1.51
CA LYS A 186 4.35 -7.64 1.61
C LYS A 186 3.82 -8.99 1.13
#